data_AF-A0A7H0GPW2-F1
#
_entry.id   AF-A0A7H0GPW2-F1
#
_cell.length_a   1.000
_cell.length_b   1.000
_cell.length_c   1.000
_cell.angle_alpha   90.00
_cell.angle_beta   90.00
_cell.angle_gamma   90.00
#
_symmetry.space_group_name_H-M   'P 1'
#
loop_
_entity.id
_entity.type
_entity.pdbx_description
1 polymer ?
#
loop_
_entity_poly.entity_id
_entity_poly.type
_entity_poly.pdbx_seq_one_letter_code
_entity_poly.pdbx_strand_id
1 'polypeptide(L)'
;MIDKRYFRYFSCGVLLAISSAAFAQFERIDGMTEQGEIMRFCAGFKNRTDSQACLATGQKRLDELYKQRISENERRKRGGPGEECIRSTSDYCKAQKEAEREARENQIATAAQERKRLAEEQQQKLQVQRAAEQERKAALDACKKSREARLYELANAILMSRMAIEMSESDIEREKSIGKKTGVMNQKALYDAGRLIEDSKNLIKMSMPEYQSLGGRERDLKSIASKNPCAA
;
A
#
# COMPACT_ATOMS: atom_id res chain seq x y z
N MET A 1 -12.22 -0.06 -57.35
CA MET A 1 -13.48 0.67 -57.06
C MET A 1 -13.63 0.76 -55.55
N ILE A 2 -13.26 1.88 -54.96
CA ILE A 2 -13.45 2.13 -53.52
C ILE A 2 -14.82 2.78 -53.35
N ASP A 3 -15.62 2.19 -52.47
CA ASP A 3 -17.02 2.50 -52.23
C ASP A 3 -17.21 3.93 -51.67
N LYS A 4 -17.97 4.76 -52.40
CA LYS A 4 -18.21 6.19 -52.11
C LYS A 4 -19.00 6.45 -50.82
N ARG A 5 -19.40 5.41 -50.09
CA ARG A 5 -20.14 5.54 -48.82
C ARG A 5 -19.24 5.80 -47.61
N TYR A 6 -17.96 5.41 -47.65
CA TYR A 6 -17.03 5.64 -46.53
C TYR A 6 -16.47 7.07 -46.47
N PHE A 7 -16.53 7.83 -47.56
CA PHE A 7 -15.99 9.20 -47.60
C PHE A 7 -16.90 10.24 -46.91
N ARG A 8 -18.20 9.92 -46.70
CA ARG A 8 -19.14 10.83 -46.02
C ARG A 8 -18.97 10.86 -44.50
N TYR A 9 -18.53 9.77 -43.89
CA TYR A 9 -18.25 9.72 -42.45
C TYR A 9 -16.86 10.27 -42.10
N PHE A 10 -15.89 10.12 -43.00
CA PHE A 10 -14.54 10.64 -42.77
C PHE A 10 -14.47 12.18 -42.81
N SER A 11 -15.26 12.83 -43.68
CA SER A 11 -15.29 14.30 -43.73
C SER A 11 -16.03 14.97 -42.56
N CYS A 12 -16.87 14.22 -41.83
CA CYS A 12 -17.53 14.72 -40.61
C CYS A 12 -16.61 14.56 -39.39
N GLY A 13 -15.89 13.42 -39.30
CA GLY A 13 -14.91 13.16 -38.23
C GLY A 13 -13.69 14.09 -38.26
N VAL A 14 -13.18 14.46 -39.44
CA VAL A 14 -12.01 15.34 -39.55
C VAL A 14 -12.35 16.81 -39.25
N LEU A 15 -13.57 17.27 -39.53
CA LEU A 15 -14.03 18.60 -39.11
C LEU A 15 -14.32 18.68 -37.60
N LEU A 16 -14.71 17.57 -36.96
CA LEU A 16 -14.78 17.43 -35.50
C LEU A 16 -13.39 17.41 -34.83
N ALA A 17 -12.37 16.87 -35.52
CA ALA A 17 -11.00 16.82 -34.99
C ALA A 17 -10.25 18.18 -35.08
N ILE A 18 -10.54 19.00 -36.10
CA ILE A 18 -9.94 20.35 -36.21
C ILE A 18 -10.60 21.31 -35.21
N SER A 19 -11.86 21.08 -34.84
CA SER A 19 -12.51 21.82 -33.74
C SER A 19 -11.99 21.37 -32.37
N SER A 20 -11.70 20.08 -32.14
CA SER A 20 -11.13 19.64 -30.86
C SER A 20 -9.73 20.20 -30.57
N ALA A 21 -8.90 20.47 -31.59
CA ALA A 21 -7.58 21.07 -31.39
C ALA A 21 -7.66 22.57 -31.00
N ALA A 22 -8.64 23.31 -31.53
CA ALA A 22 -8.91 24.67 -31.08
C ALA A 22 -9.58 24.71 -29.68
N PHE A 23 -10.32 23.66 -29.32
CA PHE A 23 -10.99 23.51 -28.03
C PHE A 23 -10.11 22.90 -26.91
N ALA A 24 -8.97 22.28 -27.24
CA ALA A 24 -8.04 21.75 -26.24
C ALA A 24 -7.32 22.85 -25.42
N GLN A 25 -7.31 24.10 -25.90
CA GLN A 25 -6.89 25.24 -25.08
C GLN A 25 -7.98 25.73 -24.10
N PHE A 26 -9.19 25.17 -24.15
CA PHE A 26 -10.34 25.56 -23.35
C PHE A 26 -10.65 24.64 -22.16
N GLU A 27 -9.95 23.51 -22.00
CA GLU A 27 -10.19 22.51 -20.93
C GLU A 27 -9.69 22.92 -19.52
N ARG A 28 -9.47 24.22 -19.27
CA ARG A 28 -9.10 24.71 -17.93
C ARG A 28 -10.14 25.60 -17.25
N ILE A 29 -11.35 25.69 -17.77
CA ILE A 29 -12.39 26.50 -17.14
C ILE A 29 -13.71 25.71 -17.15
N ASP A 30 -14.28 25.56 -15.95
CA ASP A 30 -15.46 24.76 -15.64
C ASP A 30 -16.63 24.89 -16.64
N GLY A 31 -17.28 23.75 -16.94
CA GLY A 31 -18.67 23.72 -17.39
C GLY A 31 -18.94 23.03 -18.72
N MET A 32 -19.45 21.80 -18.65
CA MET A 32 -20.02 20.99 -19.75
C MET A 32 -21.25 21.60 -20.47
N THR A 33 -21.64 22.84 -20.19
CA THR A 33 -22.90 23.43 -20.67
C THR A 33 -22.82 24.12 -22.03
N GLU A 34 -21.65 24.59 -22.48
CA GLU A 34 -21.56 25.36 -23.74
C GLU A 34 -21.35 24.51 -25.01
N GLN A 35 -20.86 23.27 -24.89
CA GLN A 35 -20.80 22.34 -26.02
C GLN A 35 -22.20 21.96 -26.54
N GLY A 36 -23.21 21.98 -25.66
CA GLY A 36 -24.60 21.64 -26.00
C GLY A 36 -25.32 22.69 -26.85
N GLU A 37 -24.97 23.96 -26.73
CA GLU A 37 -25.64 25.04 -27.47
C GLU A 37 -25.14 25.19 -28.91
N ILE A 38 -23.84 24.99 -29.14
CA ILE A 38 -23.25 25.03 -30.49
C ILE A 38 -23.74 23.84 -31.34
N MET A 39 -23.88 22.67 -30.71
CA MET A 39 -24.45 21.47 -31.36
C MET A 39 -25.92 21.66 -31.75
N ARG A 40 -26.72 22.42 -30.98
CA ARG A 40 -28.11 22.76 -31.34
C ARG A 40 -28.21 23.78 -32.47
N PHE A 41 -27.25 24.70 -32.59
CA PHE A 41 -27.28 25.75 -33.61
C PHE A 41 -27.04 25.21 -35.04
N CYS A 42 -26.19 24.19 -35.22
CA CYS A 42 -25.91 23.61 -36.54
C CYS A 42 -26.79 22.40 -36.92
N ALA A 43 -27.72 21.97 -36.07
CA ALA A 43 -28.59 20.81 -36.33
C ALA A 43 -29.61 21.01 -37.49
N GLY A 44 -29.77 22.24 -37.99
CA GLY A 44 -30.70 22.58 -39.08
C GLY A 44 -30.12 22.49 -40.49
N PHE A 45 -28.80 22.32 -40.66
CA PHE A 45 -28.15 22.48 -41.97
C PHE A 45 -27.84 21.14 -42.63
N LYS A 46 -28.54 20.83 -43.73
CA LYS A 46 -28.46 19.52 -44.42
C LYS A 46 -27.49 19.47 -45.61
N ASN A 47 -26.86 20.59 -46.01
CA ASN A 47 -25.96 20.67 -47.18
C ASN A 47 -24.58 21.27 -46.88
N ARG A 48 -23.58 20.91 -47.71
CA ARG A 48 -22.14 21.19 -47.49
C ARG A 48 -21.78 22.69 -47.58
N THR A 49 -22.45 23.46 -48.42
CA THR A 49 -22.30 24.93 -48.49
C THR A 49 -22.84 25.63 -47.25
N ASP A 50 -23.94 25.13 -46.69
CA ASP A 50 -24.51 25.69 -45.46
C ASP A 50 -23.67 25.38 -44.22
N SER A 51 -22.92 24.27 -44.24
CA SER A 51 -22.01 23.92 -43.15
C SER A 51 -20.82 24.90 -43.01
N GLN A 52 -20.31 25.48 -44.11
CA GLN A 52 -19.30 26.53 -44.03
C GLN A 52 -19.88 27.87 -43.54
N ALA A 53 -21.11 28.19 -43.92
CA ALA A 53 -21.82 29.34 -43.38
C ALA A 53 -22.14 29.17 -41.88
N CYS A 54 -22.52 27.96 -41.43
CA CYS A 54 -22.72 27.66 -40.00
C CYS A 54 -21.41 27.78 -39.22
N LEU A 55 -20.29 27.29 -39.77
CA LEU A 55 -18.98 27.43 -39.15
C LEU A 55 -18.55 28.91 -39.03
N ALA A 56 -18.72 29.71 -40.09
CA ALA A 56 -18.39 31.13 -40.07
C ALA A 56 -19.29 31.93 -39.09
N THR A 57 -20.57 31.59 -39.01
CA THR A 57 -21.52 32.23 -38.08
C THR A 57 -21.25 31.78 -36.64
N GLY A 58 -20.93 30.51 -36.43
CA GLY A 58 -20.52 29.96 -35.15
C GLY A 58 -19.21 30.57 -34.64
N GLN A 59 -18.23 30.79 -35.52
CA GLN A 59 -17.00 31.50 -35.18
C GLN A 59 -17.26 32.95 -34.77
N LYS A 60 -18.10 33.69 -35.50
CA LYS A 60 -18.49 35.05 -35.09
C LYS A 60 -19.19 35.06 -33.73
N ARG A 61 -20.05 34.08 -33.47
CA ARG A 61 -20.75 33.99 -32.19
C ARG A 61 -19.82 33.62 -31.04
N LEU A 62 -18.85 32.74 -31.27
CA LEU A 62 -17.79 32.42 -30.32
C LEU A 62 -16.92 33.65 -30.03
N ASP A 63 -16.56 34.43 -31.04
CA ASP A 63 -15.82 35.69 -30.87
C ASP A 63 -16.62 36.73 -30.05
N GLU A 64 -17.93 36.82 -30.25
CA GLU A 64 -18.81 37.67 -29.44
C GLU A 64 -18.88 37.21 -27.99
N LEU A 65 -19.07 35.91 -27.75
CA LEU A 65 -19.09 35.32 -26.40
C LEU A 65 -17.74 35.48 -25.71
N TYR A 66 -16.64 35.34 -26.44
CA TYR A 66 -15.30 35.54 -25.92
C TYR A 66 -15.06 37.01 -25.54
N LYS A 67 -15.47 37.96 -26.38
CA LYS A 67 -15.41 39.41 -26.05
C LYS A 67 -16.30 39.76 -24.87
N GLN A 68 -17.50 39.19 -24.78
CA GLN A 68 -18.38 39.37 -23.62
C GLN A 68 -17.73 38.82 -22.36
N ARG A 69 -17.13 37.62 -22.42
CA ARG A 69 -16.46 37.00 -21.26
C ARG A 69 -15.17 37.72 -20.86
N ILE A 70 -14.39 38.24 -21.81
CA ILE A 70 -13.27 39.13 -21.51
C ILE A 70 -13.80 40.40 -20.84
N SER A 71 -14.88 41.00 -21.34
CA SER A 71 -15.46 42.19 -20.72
C SER A 71 -16.05 41.90 -19.34
N GLU A 72 -16.61 40.70 -19.10
CA GLU A 72 -17.09 40.25 -17.80
C GLU A 72 -15.94 39.94 -16.84
N ASN A 73 -14.86 39.33 -17.31
CA ASN A 73 -13.66 39.09 -16.51
C ASN A 73 -12.93 40.40 -16.20
N GLU A 74 -12.90 41.36 -17.12
CA GLU A 74 -12.42 42.71 -16.86
C GLU A 74 -13.34 43.46 -15.90
N ARG A 75 -14.67 43.29 -15.99
CA ARG A 75 -15.62 43.81 -15.00
C ARG A 75 -15.48 43.12 -13.63
N ARG A 76 -15.16 41.83 -13.58
CA ARG A 76 -14.86 41.10 -12.32
C ARG A 76 -13.51 41.51 -11.74
N LYS A 77 -12.51 41.84 -12.57
CA LYS A 77 -11.26 42.45 -12.11
C LYS A 77 -11.46 43.90 -11.62
N ARG A 78 -12.33 44.68 -12.25
CA ARG A 78 -12.65 46.06 -11.84
C ARG A 78 -13.78 46.16 -10.80
N GLY A 79 -14.45 45.07 -10.47
CA GLY A 79 -15.67 45.05 -9.65
C GLY A 79 -15.81 43.83 -8.75
N GLY A 80 -14.70 43.14 -8.47
CA GLY A 80 -14.63 42.19 -7.37
C GLY A 80 -14.27 42.95 -6.08
N PRO A 81 -14.93 42.70 -4.94
CA PRO A 81 -14.63 43.36 -3.68
C PRO A 81 -13.24 42.99 -3.09
N GLY A 82 -12.35 42.40 -3.89
CA GLY A 82 -11.02 41.93 -3.44
C GLY A 82 -9.89 42.94 -3.63
N GLU A 83 -9.92 43.83 -4.63
CA GLU A 83 -8.79 44.73 -4.93
C GLU A 83 -8.94 46.17 -4.37
N GLU A 84 -10.15 46.66 -4.10
CA GLU A 84 -10.36 47.99 -3.51
C GLU A 84 -10.10 48.06 -1.99
N CYS A 85 -10.15 46.92 -1.29
CA CYS A 85 -9.87 46.87 0.15
C CYS A 85 -8.37 46.83 0.48
N ILE A 86 -7.47 47.00 -0.50
CA ILE A 86 -6.03 47.08 -0.22
C ILE A 86 -5.66 48.45 0.38
N ARG A 87 -6.46 49.51 0.14
CA ARG A 87 -6.17 50.89 0.65
C ARG A 87 -7.37 51.69 1.18
N SER A 88 -8.58 51.14 1.21
CA SER A 88 -9.77 51.84 1.68
C SER A 88 -9.99 51.69 3.20
N THR A 89 -10.25 52.80 3.91
CA THR A 89 -10.66 52.86 5.33
C THR A 89 -12.16 52.68 5.54
N SER A 90 -12.92 52.40 4.47
CA SER A 90 -14.37 52.17 4.51
C SER A 90 -14.74 51.03 5.45
N ASP A 91 -15.78 51.22 6.27
CA ASP A 91 -16.24 50.25 7.26
C ASP A 91 -16.71 48.93 6.61
N TYR A 92 -17.14 48.96 5.35
CA TYR A 92 -17.45 47.78 4.56
C TYR A 92 -16.21 46.89 4.33
N CYS A 93 -15.06 47.48 4.00
CA CYS A 93 -13.81 46.76 3.81
C CYS A 93 -13.24 46.20 5.12
N LYS A 94 -13.48 46.88 6.24
CA LYS A 94 -13.11 46.36 7.57
C LYS A 94 -13.94 45.13 7.93
N ALA A 95 -15.26 45.20 7.75
CA ALA A 95 -16.17 44.09 8.02
C ALA A 95 -15.85 42.84 7.18
N GLN A 96 -15.49 43.02 5.90
CA GLN A 96 -15.13 41.89 5.03
C GLN A 96 -13.80 41.23 5.44
N LYS A 97 -12.78 42.02 5.78
CA LYS A 97 -11.50 41.49 6.30
C LYS A 97 -11.67 40.78 7.64
N GLU A 98 -12.55 41.28 8.50
CA GLU A 98 -12.86 40.67 9.79
C GLU A 98 -13.61 39.35 9.59
N ALA A 99 -14.59 39.29 8.70
CA ALA A 99 -15.28 38.05 8.33
C ALA A 99 -14.34 37.00 7.69
N GLU A 100 -13.42 37.41 6.82
CA GLU A 100 -12.40 36.50 6.25
C GLU A 100 -11.42 35.99 7.32
N ARG A 101 -11.04 36.86 8.26
CA ARG A 101 -10.18 36.49 9.39
C ARG A 101 -10.88 35.51 10.32
N GLU A 102 -12.13 35.76 10.70
CA GLU A 102 -12.95 34.85 11.50
C GLU A 102 -13.17 33.51 10.80
N ALA A 103 -13.46 33.51 9.49
CA ALA A 103 -13.59 32.29 8.71
C ALA A 103 -12.29 31.47 8.70
N ARG A 104 -11.13 32.13 8.59
CA ARG A 104 -9.81 31.48 8.65
C ARG A 104 -9.49 30.96 10.05
N GLU A 105 -9.79 31.72 11.10
CA GLU A 105 -9.61 31.30 12.49
C GLU A 105 -10.50 30.10 12.83
N ASN A 106 -11.75 30.08 12.35
CA ASN A 106 -12.67 28.95 12.48
C ASN A 106 -12.16 27.69 11.74
N GLN A 107 -11.65 27.84 10.51
CA GLN A 107 -11.05 26.71 9.77
C GLN A 107 -9.81 26.14 10.47
N ILE A 108 -8.96 27.00 11.04
CA ILE A 108 -7.80 26.57 11.83
C ILE A 108 -8.26 25.83 13.09
N ALA A 109 -9.29 26.33 13.78
CA ALA A 109 -9.84 25.71 14.97
C ALA A 109 -10.43 24.32 14.68
N THR A 110 -11.22 24.16 13.60
CA THR A 110 -11.76 22.86 13.19
C THR A 110 -10.66 21.89 12.76
N ALA A 111 -9.65 22.35 12.01
CA ALA A 111 -8.51 21.51 11.62
C ALA A 111 -7.68 21.08 12.84
N ALA A 112 -7.54 21.95 13.85
CA ALA A 112 -6.85 21.61 15.10
C ALA A 112 -7.63 20.58 15.92
N GLN A 113 -8.96 20.68 15.98
CA GLN A 113 -9.82 19.67 16.64
C GLN A 113 -9.74 18.31 15.93
N GLU A 114 -9.78 18.29 14.60
CA GLU A 114 -9.71 17.05 13.83
C GLU A 114 -8.34 16.36 13.95
N ARG A 115 -7.25 17.14 13.97
CA ARG A 115 -5.90 16.62 14.28
C ARG A 115 -5.82 15.99 15.67
N LYS A 116 -6.43 16.61 16.68
CA LYS A 116 -6.49 16.05 18.04
C LYS A 116 -7.27 14.73 18.05
N ARG A 117 -8.44 14.68 17.41
CA ARG A 117 -9.24 13.45 17.29
C ARG A 117 -8.46 12.31 16.63
N LEU A 118 -7.79 12.59 15.50
CA LEU A 118 -6.97 11.59 14.81
C LEU A 118 -5.79 11.11 15.65
N ALA A 119 -5.15 12.00 16.42
CA ALA A 119 -4.07 11.64 17.32
C ALA A 119 -4.57 10.75 18.48
N GLU A 120 -5.73 11.07 19.06
CA GLU A 120 -6.38 10.26 20.10
C GLU A 120 -6.78 8.87 19.56
N GLU A 121 -7.39 8.79 18.37
CA GLU A 121 -7.73 7.54 17.70
C GLU A 121 -6.49 6.68 17.43
N GLN A 122 -5.38 7.28 16.97
CA GLN A 122 -4.12 6.57 16.78
C GLN A 122 -3.53 6.07 18.10
N GLN A 123 -3.55 6.89 19.15
CA GLN A 123 -3.09 6.47 20.47
C GLN A 123 -3.92 5.31 21.03
N GLN A 124 -5.25 5.35 20.89
CA GLN A 124 -6.12 4.25 21.29
C GLN A 124 -5.81 2.97 20.51
N LYS A 125 -5.63 3.05 19.18
CA LYS A 125 -5.22 1.89 18.36
C LYS A 125 -3.89 1.30 18.82
N LEU A 126 -2.91 2.14 19.11
CA LEU A 126 -1.60 1.69 19.62
C LEU A 126 -1.71 1.05 21.01
N GLN A 127 -2.57 1.58 21.89
CA GLN A 127 -2.80 0.97 23.19
C GLN A 127 -3.44 -0.41 23.07
N VAL A 128 -4.45 -0.58 22.22
CA VAL A 128 -5.09 -1.88 21.96
C VAL A 128 -4.09 -2.87 21.38
N GLN A 129 -3.25 -2.46 20.43
CA GLN A 129 -2.21 -3.31 19.87
C GLN A 129 -1.18 -3.75 20.90
N ARG A 130 -0.71 -2.83 21.75
CA ARG A 130 0.23 -3.16 22.83
C ARG A 130 -0.38 -4.12 23.85
N ALA A 131 -1.65 -3.93 24.22
CA ALA A 131 -2.34 -4.84 25.12
C ALA A 131 -2.43 -6.25 24.52
N ALA A 132 -2.84 -6.36 23.24
CA ALA A 132 -2.90 -7.63 22.53
C ALA A 132 -1.51 -8.32 22.42
N GLU A 133 -0.44 -7.55 22.21
CA GLU A 133 0.93 -8.07 22.18
C GLU A 133 1.38 -8.58 23.55
N GLN A 134 1.05 -7.86 24.63
CA GLN A 134 1.34 -8.28 26.00
C GLN A 134 0.59 -9.56 26.38
N GLU A 135 -0.69 -9.66 26.01
CA GLU A 135 -1.50 -10.87 26.21
C GLU A 135 -0.92 -12.05 25.45
N ARG A 136 -0.56 -11.87 24.17
CA ARG A 136 0.09 -12.91 23.37
C ARG A 136 1.39 -13.36 24.00
N LYS A 137 2.22 -12.42 24.48
CA LYS A 137 3.48 -12.74 25.14
C LYS A 137 3.25 -13.52 26.45
N ALA A 138 2.29 -13.09 27.26
CA ALA A 138 1.92 -13.79 28.49
C ALA A 138 1.42 -15.22 28.20
N ALA A 139 0.61 -15.40 27.16
CA ALA A 139 0.13 -16.71 26.72
C ALA A 139 1.28 -17.62 26.25
N LEU A 140 2.24 -17.08 25.48
CA LEU A 140 3.44 -17.81 25.06
C LEU A 140 4.31 -18.20 26.26
N ASP A 141 4.51 -17.29 27.21
CA ASP A 141 5.31 -17.55 28.41
C ASP A 141 4.63 -18.58 29.32
N ALA A 142 3.30 -18.56 29.42
CA ALA A 142 2.53 -19.59 30.10
C ALA A 142 2.67 -20.95 29.38
N CYS A 143 2.57 -20.96 28.05
CA CYS A 143 2.76 -22.17 27.24
C CYS A 143 4.14 -22.77 27.44
N LYS A 144 5.22 -21.98 27.40
CA LYS A 144 6.60 -22.46 27.60
C LYS A 144 6.82 -23.12 28.96
N LYS A 145 6.03 -22.74 29.98
CA LYS A 145 6.07 -23.34 31.32
C LYS A 145 5.17 -24.56 31.46
N SER A 146 4.38 -24.89 30.44
CA SER A 146 3.51 -26.06 30.44
C SER A 146 4.31 -27.36 30.38
N ARG A 147 3.68 -28.43 30.88
CA ARG A 147 4.24 -29.79 30.78
C ARG A 147 4.37 -30.22 29.32
N GLU A 148 3.41 -29.86 28.46
CA GLU A 148 3.43 -30.19 27.03
C GLU A 148 4.63 -29.56 26.33
N ALA A 149 4.92 -28.28 26.62
CA ALA A 149 6.09 -27.60 26.06
C ALA A 149 7.39 -28.27 26.52
N ARG A 150 7.49 -28.63 27.81
CA ARG A 150 8.68 -29.32 28.32
C ARG A 150 8.86 -30.71 27.69
N LEU A 151 7.78 -31.46 27.51
CA LEU A 151 7.80 -32.74 26.78
C LEU A 151 8.28 -32.56 25.33
N TYR A 152 7.77 -31.53 24.63
CA TYR A 152 8.19 -31.18 23.28
C TYR A 152 9.68 -30.83 23.19
N GLU A 153 10.18 -29.99 24.10
CA GLU A 153 11.59 -29.59 24.14
C GLU A 153 12.51 -30.79 24.35
N LEU A 154 12.21 -31.63 25.35
CA LEU A 154 13.02 -32.81 25.65
C LEU A 154 12.95 -33.84 24.51
N ALA A 155 11.77 -34.07 23.92
CA ALA A 155 11.63 -34.97 22.79
C ALA A 155 12.47 -34.52 21.59
N ASN A 156 12.46 -33.22 21.29
CA ASN A 156 13.30 -32.64 20.24
C ASN A 156 14.79 -32.77 20.56
N ALA A 157 15.21 -32.45 21.78
CA ALA A 157 16.61 -32.58 22.18
C ALA A 157 17.11 -34.03 22.00
N ILE A 158 16.32 -35.02 22.44
CA ILE A 158 16.65 -36.44 22.30
C ILE A 158 16.76 -36.85 20.82
N LEU A 159 15.79 -36.44 19.98
CA LEU A 159 15.81 -36.78 18.55
C LEU A 159 16.98 -36.13 17.81
N MET A 160 17.25 -34.85 18.07
CA MET A 160 18.36 -34.13 17.45
C MET A 160 19.71 -34.72 17.87
N SER A 161 19.86 -35.12 19.13
CA SER A 161 21.06 -35.84 19.58
C SER A 161 21.22 -37.21 18.92
N ARG A 162 20.14 -37.97 18.72
CA ARG A 162 20.20 -39.25 17.98
C ARG A 162 20.65 -39.03 16.54
N MET A 163 20.09 -38.02 15.87
CA MET A 163 20.47 -37.65 14.52
C MET A 163 21.93 -37.19 14.44
N ALA A 164 22.40 -36.39 15.40
CA ALA A 164 23.80 -35.95 15.48
C ALA A 164 24.76 -37.13 15.65
N ILE A 165 24.40 -38.14 16.44
CA ILE A 165 25.19 -39.37 16.58
C ILE A 165 25.26 -40.10 15.23
N GLU A 166 24.12 -40.35 14.59
CA GLU A 166 24.06 -41.07 13.31
C GLU A 166 24.89 -40.36 12.22
N MET A 167 24.77 -39.03 12.12
CA MET A 167 25.59 -38.23 11.21
C MET A 167 27.09 -38.31 11.53
N SER A 168 27.46 -38.21 12.80
CA SER A 168 28.87 -38.27 13.22
C SER A 168 29.49 -39.64 13.00
N GLU A 169 28.72 -40.72 13.24
CA GLU A 169 29.14 -42.09 12.94
C GLU A 169 29.35 -42.28 11.43
N SER A 170 28.45 -41.74 10.60
CA SER A 170 28.61 -41.73 9.14
C SER A 170 29.86 -40.93 8.70
N ASP A 171 30.14 -39.79 9.32
CA ASP A 171 31.33 -38.99 9.01
C ASP A 171 32.63 -39.73 9.40
N ILE A 172 32.63 -40.41 10.55
CA ILE A 172 33.75 -41.26 10.96
C ILE A 172 34.00 -42.39 9.96
N GLU A 173 32.95 -43.08 9.51
CA GLU A 173 33.10 -44.14 8.51
C GLU A 173 33.56 -43.60 7.14
N ARG A 174 33.12 -42.40 6.75
CA ARG A 174 33.62 -41.71 5.55
C ARG A 174 35.12 -41.43 5.67
N GLU A 175 35.58 -40.87 6.79
CA GLU A 175 37.00 -40.56 7.02
C GLU A 175 37.87 -41.84 7.06
N LYS A 176 37.37 -42.92 7.68
CA LYS A 176 38.05 -44.23 7.63
C LYS A 176 38.15 -44.77 6.20
N SER A 177 37.10 -44.62 5.39
CA SER A 177 37.09 -45.02 3.98
C SER A 177 38.10 -44.22 3.15
N ILE A 178 38.19 -42.90 3.38
CA ILE A 178 39.21 -42.04 2.76
C ILE A 178 40.61 -42.52 3.17
N GLY A 179 40.85 -42.70 4.47
CA GLY A 179 42.13 -43.19 4.99
C GLY A 179 42.57 -44.53 4.39
N LYS A 180 41.63 -45.46 4.17
CA LYS A 180 41.91 -46.73 3.47
C LYS A 180 42.35 -46.52 2.02
N LYS A 181 41.85 -45.50 1.33
CA LYS A 181 42.18 -45.20 -0.08
C LYS A 181 43.44 -44.35 -0.25
N THR A 182 43.67 -43.41 0.66
CA THR A 182 44.73 -42.39 0.52
C THR A 182 45.91 -42.63 1.46
N GLY A 183 45.77 -43.47 2.48
CA GLY A 183 46.76 -43.65 3.56
C GLY A 183 46.77 -42.52 4.59
N VAL A 184 45.91 -41.51 4.46
CA VAL A 184 45.88 -40.32 5.34
C VAL A 184 44.45 -40.08 5.83
N MET A 185 44.28 -39.88 7.14
CA MET A 185 43.00 -39.54 7.78
C MET A 185 43.05 -38.16 8.42
N ASN A 186 41.92 -37.45 8.40
CA ASN A 186 41.78 -36.21 9.14
C ASN A 186 41.51 -36.50 10.62
N GLN A 187 42.57 -36.56 11.44
CA GLN A 187 42.46 -36.84 12.87
C GLN A 187 41.61 -35.83 13.63
N LYS A 188 41.62 -34.56 13.22
CA LYS A 188 40.79 -33.52 13.85
C LYS A 188 39.30 -33.79 13.61
N ALA A 189 38.92 -34.13 12.38
CA ALA A 189 37.52 -34.45 12.05
C ALA A 189 37.02 -35.66 12.85
N LEU A 190 37.86 -36.70 12.99
CA LEU A 190 37.53 -37.88 13.81
C LEU A 190 37.35 -37.53 15.29
N TYR A 191 38.22 -36.66 15.83
CA TYR A 191 38.12 -36.20 17.22
C TYR A 191 36.85 -35.37 17.44
N ASP A 192 36.57 -34.40 16.57
CA ASP A 192 35.40 -33.53 16.67
C ASP A 192 34.09 -34.33 16.58
N ALA A 193 34.03 -35.33 15.68
CA ALA A 193 32.90 -36.25 15.57
C ALA A 193 32.76 -37.14 16.82
N GLY A 194 33.87 -37.66 17.36
CA GLY A 194 33.87 -38.45 18.60
C GLY A 194 33.34 -37.66 19.80
N ARG A 195 33.78 -36.41 19.96
CA ARG A 195 33.28 -35.50 21.00
C ARG A 195 31.79 -35.23 20.84
N LEU A 196 31.33 -34.95 19.62
CA LEU A 196 29.90 -34.70 19.36
C LEU A 196 29.03 -35.92 19.69
N ILE A 197 29.50 -37.14 19.43
CA ILE A 197 28.82 -38.38 19.82
C ILE A 197 28.72 -38.47 21.35
N GLU A 198 29.81 -38.21 22.07
CA GLU A 198 29.83 -38.26 23.53
C GLU A 198 28.88 -37.22 24.14
N ASP A 199 28.97 -35.96 23.70
CA ASP A 199 28.10 -34.88 24.14
C ASP A 199 26.62 -35.20 23.89
N SER A 200 26.31 -35.76 22.71
CA SER A 200 24.95 -36.15 22.34
C SER A 200 24.43 -37.33 23.18
N LYS A 201 25.28 -38.33 23.47
CA LYS A 201 24.93 -39.44 24.37
C LYS A 201 24.67 -38.94 25.79
N ASN A 202 25.47 -38.00 26.28
CA ASN A 202 25.29 -37.37 27.58
C ASN A 202 23.98 -36.58 27.63
N LEU A 203 23.65 -35.80 26.59
CA LEU A 203 22.40 -35.05 26.52
C LEU A 203 21.18 -35.99 26.55
N ILE A 204 21.21 -37.10 25.81
CA ILE A 204 20.16 -38.11 25.85
C ILE A 204 20.04 -38.71 27.26
N LYS A 205 21.16 -39.07 27.89
CA LYS A 205 21.18 -39.65 29.24
C LYS A 205 20.58 -38.72 30.29
N MET A 206 20.78 -37.40 30.16
CA MET A 206 20.19 -36.40 31.05
C MET A 206 18.71 -36.11 30.73
N SER A 207 18.36 -36.06 29.45
CA SER A 207 17.02 -35.63 29.01
C SER A 207 15.98 -36.74 29.08
N MET A 208 16.37 -38.00 28.82
CA MET A 208 15.45 -39.13 28.77
C MET A 208 14.74 -39.43 30.10
N PRO A 209 15.42 -39.40 31.27
CA PRO A 209 14.75 -39.60 32.56
C PRO A 209 13.70 -38.53 32.85
N GLU A 210 13.98 -37.27 32.54
CA GLU A 210 13.02 -36.18 32.72
C GLU A 210 11.85 -36.30 31.74
N TYR A 211 12.12 -36.64 30.49
CA TYR A 211 11.09 -36.89 29.50
C TYR A 211 10.14 -38.02 29.94
N GLN A 212 10.69 -39.11 30.49
CA GLN A 212 9.92 -40.22 31.03
C GLN A 212 9.14 -39.86 32.30
N SER A 213 9.72 -39.06 33.21
CA SER A 213 9.03 -38.63 34.43
C SER A 213 7.83 -37.72 34.12
N LEU A 214 7.91 -36.95 33.04
CA LEU A 214 6.80 -36.18 32.49
C LEU A 214 5.79 -37.05 31.70
N GLY A 215 5.93 -38.37 31.70
CA GLY A 215 5.02 -39.32 31.05
C GLY A 215 5.32 -39.59 29.57
N GLY A 216 6.41 -39.07 29.04
CA GLY A 216 6.88 -39.34 27.69
C GLY A 216 7.31 -40.80 27.52
N ARG A 217 7.00 -41.40 26.37
CA ARG A 217 7.47 -42.74 26.01
C ARG A 217 8.39 -42.64 24.80
N GLU A 218 9.36 -43.54 24.73
CA GLU A 218 10.35 -43.54 23.66
C GLU A 218 9.72 -43.67 22.27
N ARG A 219 8.72 -44.53 22.13
CA ARG A 219 7.94 -44.72 20.89
C ARG A 219 7.21 -43.44 20.43
N ASP A 220 6.92 -42.53 21.35
CA ASP A 220 6.13 -41.32 21.09
C ASP A 220 7.01 -40.10 20.77
N LEU A 221 8.34 -40.21 20.88
CA LEU A 221 9.30 -39.11 20.68
C LEU A 221 9.04 -38.31 19.40
N LYS A 222 8.95 -39.01 18.25
CA LYS A 222 8.70 -38.37 16.94
C LYS A 222 7.35 -37.67 16.89
N SER A 223 6.33 -38.25 17.50
CA SER A 223 4.97 -37.68 17.50
C SER A 223 4.90 -36.41 18.35
N ILE A 224 5.53 -36.42 19.53
CA ILE A 224 5.58 -35.28 20.44
C ILE A 224 6.41 -34.15 19.83
N ALA A 225 7.59 -34.47 19.27
CA ALA A 225 8.45 -33.49 18.60
C ALA A 225 7.85 -32.87 17.32
N SER A 226 6.83 -33.49 16.73
CA SER A 226 6.21 -33.01 15.47
C SER A 226 5.25 -31.83 15.64
N LYS A 227 4.76 -31.58 16.87
CA LYS A 227 3.75 -30.55 17.14
C LYS A 227 4.20 -29.65 18.28
N ASN A 228 4.68 -28.46 17.94
CA ASN A 228 5.04 -27.44 18.93
C ASN A 228 3.77 -26.89 19.61
N PRO A 229 3.57 -27.12 20.92
CA PRO A 229 2.38 -26.65 21.61
C PRO A 229 2.33 -25.11 21.72
N CYS A 230 3.47 -24.43 21.55
CA CYS A 230 3.58 -22.97 21.65
C CYS A 230 3.75 -22.28 20.30
N ALA A 231 3.47 -22.97 19.19
CA ALA A 231 3.40 -22.34 17.87
C ALA A 231 2.05 -21.60 17.72
N ALA A 232 2.01 -20.34 18.13
CA ALA A 232 0.89 -19.41 17.96
C ALA A 232 1.36 -18.09 17.35
#